data_AF-A0A0C2FUJ9-F1
#
_entry.id   AF-A0A0C2FUJ9-F1
#
_cell.length_a   1.000
_cell.length_b   1.000
_cell.length_c   1.000
_cell.angle_alpha   90.00
_cell.angle_beta   90.00
_cell.angle_gamma   90.00
#
_symmetry.space_group_name_H-M   'P 1'
#
loop_
_entity.id
_entity.type
_entity.pdbx_description
1 polymer ?
#
loop_
_entity_poly.entity_id
_entity_poly.type
_entity_poly.pdbx_seq_one_letter_code
_entity_poly.pdbx_strand_id
1 'polypeptide(L)'
;MRLDYFKNISRFLIFGDDKEFMRNMSHEIVADGHWKANAAYVSEFDEYTDLYAASRMCEAFLITAVTSSFGWWLAFFIPDQNAVYYLPDTRKHADKTPSKELFL
;
A
#
# COMPACT_ATOMS: atom_id res chain seq x y z
N MET A 1 -14.67 22.71 12.44
CA MET A 1 -13.21 22.72 12.20
C MET A 1 -12.56 22.02 13.39
N ARG A 2 -12.22 20.73 13.26
CA ARG A 2 -11.64 19.93 14.34
C ARG A 2 -10.21 19.60 13.94
N LEU A 3 -9.28 20.23 14.65
CA LEU A 3 -7.83 20.07 14.51
C LEU A 3 -7.42 18.67 14.99
N ASP A 4 -6.59 18.03 14.18
CA ASP A 4 -5.52 17.09 14.54
C ASP A 4 -5.89 15.85 15.37
N TYR A 5 -6.49 14.86 14.72
CA TYR A 5 -6.40 13.45 15.16
C TYR A 5 -5.21 12.80 14.43
N PHE A 6 -3.99 13.02 14.92
CA PHE A 6 -2.86 12.22 14.44
C PHE A 6 -3.13 10.76 14.80
N LYS A 7 -3.44 9.93 13.80
CA LYS A 7 -3.53 8.48 14.01
C LYS A 7 -2.19 8.00 14.54
N ASN A 8 -2.21 7.26 15.65
CA ASN A 8 -1.01 6.70 16.28
C ASN A 8 -0.52 5.49 15.47
N ILE A 9 -0.07 5.74 14.24
CA ILE A 9 0.45 4.74 13.32
C ILE A 9 1.79 4.27 13.88
N SER A 10 1.84 3.03 14.33
CA SER A 10 3.05 2.41 14.89
C SER A 10 3.30 1.01 14.35
N ARG A 11 2.43 0.52 13.47
CA ARG A 11 2.54 -0.77 12.78
C ARG A 11 2.18 -0.58 11.31
N PHE A 12 2.91 -1.29 10.46
CA PHE A 12 2.82 -1.23 9.01
C PHE A 12 2.61 -2.65 8.50
N LEU A 13 1.59 -2.83 7.66
CA LEU A 13 1.33 -4.07 6.93
C LEU A 13 1.60 -3.80 5.46
N ILE A 14 2.51 -4.57 4.87
CA ILE A 14 2.98 -4.39 3.50
C ILE A 14 2.32 -5.44 2.62
N PHE A 15 1.65 -4.98 1.56
CA PHE A 15 0.98 -5.81 0.56
C PHE A 15 1.71 -5.71 -0.78
N GLY A 16 1.73 -6.80 -1.54
CA GLY A 16 2.42 -6.87 -2.83
C GLY A 16 2.81 -8.29 -3.24
N ASP A 17 3.26 -8.39 -4.49
CA ASP A 17 3.73 -9.60 -5.16
C ASP A 17 5.26 -9.72 -5.15
N ASP A 18 5.98 -8.60 -5.22
CA ASP A 18 7.45 -8.56 -5.14
C ASP A 18 7.95 -8.68 -3.68
N LYS A 19 8.28 -9.91 -3.26
CA LYS A 19 8.76 -10.20 -1.91
C LYS A 19 10.10 -9.55 -1.57
N GLU A 20 10.98 -9.32 -2.55
CA GLU A 20 12.26 -8.66 -2.31
C GLU A 20 12.02 -7.17 -2.03
N PHE A 21 11.22 -6.52 -2.88
CA PHE A 21 10.81 -5.13 -2.67
C PHE A 21 10.12 -4.93 -1.32
N MET A 22 9.17 -5.80 -0.96
CA MET A 22 8.45 -5.70 0.32
C MET A 22 9.37 -5.83 1.54
N ARG A 23 10.37 -6.71 1.48
CA ARG A 23 11.37 -6.89 2.55
C ARG A 23 12.30 -5.69 2.64
N ASN A 24 12.79 -5.19 1.51
CA ASN A 24 13.60 -3.97 1.50
C ASN A 24 12.81 -2.80 2.10
N MET A 25 11.54 -2.64 1.71
CA MET A 25 10.67 -1.61 2.27
C MET A 25 10.44 -1.77 3.78
N SER A 26 10.31 -3.00 4.30
CA SER A 26 10.18 -3.21 5.75
C SER A 26 11.45 -2.81 6.51
N HIS A 27 12.63 -3.06 5.94
CA HIS A 27 13.91 -2.62 6.50
C HIS A 27 14.04 -1.10 6.50
N GLU A 28 13.71 -0.42 5.39
CA GLU A 28 13.76 1.05 5.29
C GLU A 28 12.80 1.72 6.27
N ILE A 29 11.57 1.19 6.44
CA ILE A 29 10.63 1.71 7.44
C ILE A 29 11.27 1.67 8.83
N VAL A 30 11.89 0.55 9.22
CA VAL A 30 12.51 0.43 10.55
C VAL A 30 13.74 1.31 10.70
N ALA A 31 14.63 1.32 9.72
CA ALA A 31 15.91 2.02 9.77
C ALA A 31 15.74 3.54 9.69
N ASP A 32 15.11 4.03 8.63
CA ASP A 32 14.97 5.47 8.37
C ASP A 32 13.83 6.09 9.16
N GLY A 33 12.74 5.35 9.34
CA GLY A 33 11.59 5.78 10.13
C GLY A 33 11.82 5.75 11.64
N HIS A 34 12.96 5.21 12.10
CA HIS A 34 13.29 5.02 13.52
C HIS A 34 12.21 4.25 14.30
N TRP A 35 11.53 3.32 13.64
CA TRP A 35 10.47 2.51 14.24
C TRP A 35 11.04 1.29 14.99
N LYS A 36 10.20 0.64 15.81
CA LYS A 36 10.59 -0.63 16.46
C LYS A 36 10.88 -1.70 15.40
N ALA A 37 11.80 -2.61 15.69
CA ALA A 37 12.20 -3.68 14.78
C ALA A 37 11.04 -4.55 14.26
N ASN A 38 9.95 -4.66 15.02
CA ASN A 38 8.74 -5.40 14.65
C ASN A 38 7.58 -4.52 14.18
N ALA A 39 7.85 -3.27 13.80
CA ALA A 39 6.82 -2.33 13.35
C ALA A 39 6.30 -2.66 11.94
N ALA A 40 7.11 -3.27 11.07
CA ALA A 40 6.72 -3.60 9.70
C ALA A 40 6.55 -5.11 9.52
N TYR A 41 5.42 -5.52 8.94
CA TYR A 41 5.11 -6.89 8.60
C TYR A 41 4.85 -7.02 7.10
N VAL A 42 5.53 -7.97 6.46
CA VAL A 42 5.34 -8.32 5.05
C VAL A 42 4.23 -9.35 4.96
N SER A 43 3.16 -9.07 4.21
CA SER A 43 2.11 -10.06 4.01
C SER A 43 2.63 -11.26 3.23
N GLU A 44 2.34 -12.45 3.74
CA GLU A 44 2.55 -13.74 3.08
C GLU A 44 1.22 -14.46 2.83
N PHE A 45 0.09 -13.76 2.99
CA PHE A 45 -1.24 -14.31 2.78
C PHE A 45 -1.63 -14.33 1.29
N ASP A 46 -2.75 -14.99 0.99
CA ASP A 46 -3.41 -14.87 -0.31
C ASP A 46 -4.16 -13.53 -0.45
N GLU A 47 -4.55 -13.22 -1.68
CA GLU A 47 -5.22 -11.96 -2.04
C GLU A 47 -6.53 -11.72 -1.26
N TYR A 48 -7.31 -12.77 -0.98
CA TYR A 48 -8.58 -12.64 -0.26
C TYR A 48 -8.34 -12.31 1.21
N THR A 49 -7.33 -12.95 1.81
CA THR A 49 -6.93 -12.72 3.19
C THR A 49 -6.30 -11.34 3.33
N ASP A 50 -5.58 -10.85 2.33
CA ASP A 50 -5.06 -9.48 2.29
C ASP A 50 -6.18 -8.43 2.25
N LEU A 51 -7.22 -8.64 1.43
CA LEU A 51 -8.40 -7.78 1.40
C LEU A 51 -9.11 -7.76 2.77
N TYR A 52 -9.26 -8.92 3.40
CA TYR A 52 -9.81 -9.01 4.74
C TYR A 52 -8.94 -8.29 5.77
N ALA A 53 -7.63 -8.50 5.76
CA ALA A 53 -6.69 -7.85 6.66
C ALA A 53 -6.74 -6.32 6.51
N ALA A 54 -6.73 -5.81 5.28
CA ALA A 54 -6.90 -4.38 4.99
C ALA A 54 -8.21 -3.84 5.59
N SER A 55 -9.32 -4.56 5.44
CA SER A 55 -10.63 -4.13 5.96
C SER A 55 -10.74 -4.09 7.49
N ARG A 56 -9.92 -4.88 8.20
CA ARG A 56 -10.03 -5.08 9.65
C ARG A 56 -8.93 -4.43 10.45
N MET A 57 -7.74 -4.29 9.87
CA MET A 57 -6.51 -3.94 10.59
C MET A 57 -5.93 -2.59 10.17
N CYS A 58 -6.21 -2.12 8.94
CA CYS A 58 -5.62 -0.90 8.42
C CYS A 58 -6.52 0.30 8.68
N GLU A 59 -6.06 1.23 9.52
CA GLU A 59 -6.77 2.51 9.74
C GLU A 59 -6.43 3.55 8.67
N ALA A 60 -5.31 3.40 7.98
CA ALA A 60 -4.88 4.25 6.87
C ALA A 60 -4.19 3.36 5.82
N PHE A 61 -4.17 3.80 4.57
CA PHE A 61 -3.59 3.03 3.47
C PHE A 61 -2.79 3.93 2.53
N LEU A 62 -1.60 3.46 2.12
CA LEU A 62 -0.74 4.14 1.16
C LEU A 62 -0.57 3.25 -0.07
N ILE A 63 -0.95 3.76 -1.23
CA ILE A 63 -0.75 3.10 -2.52
C ILE A 63 0.57 3.59 -3.12
N THR A 64 1.59 2.74 -3.13
CA THR A 64 2.91 3.06 -3.72
C THR A 64 2.95 2.88 -5.24
N ALA A 65 2.05 2.05 -5.79
CA ALA A 65 1.89 1.82 -7.22
C ALA A 65 0.45 2.14 -7.65
N VAL A 66 0.16 3.41 -7.97
CA VAL A 66 -1.19 3.89 -8.33
C VAL A 66 -1.81 3.23 -9.56
N THR A 67 -1.02 2.56 -10.39
CA THR A 67 -1.53 1.78 -11.52
C THR A 67 -1.99 0.38 -11.14
N SER A 68 -1.83 -0.04 -9.88
CA SER A 68 -2.25 -1.36 -9.38
C SER A 68 -3.73 -1.35 -9.02
N SER A 69 -4.55 -2.12 -9.74
CA SER A 69 -5.97 -2.32 -9.38
C SER A 69 -6.13 -3.03 -8.03
N PHE A 70 -5.22 -3.95 -7.69
CA PHE A 70 -5.22 -4.62 -6.38
C PHE A 70 -5.00 -3.65 -5.23
N GLY A 71 -4.04 -2.71 -5.38
CA GLY A 71 -3.81 -1.65 -4.40
C GLY A 71 -5.04 -0.77 -4.18
N TRP A 72 -5.81 -0.48 -5.23
CA TRP A 72 -7.07 0.25 -5.13
C TRP A 72 -8.17 -0.57 -4.43
N TRP A 73 -8.26 -1.88 -4.67
CA TRP A 73 -9.19 -2.74 -3.95
C TRP A 73 -8.89 -2.79 -2.45
N LEU A 74 -7.62 -2.96 -2.07
CA LEU A 74 -7.21 -2.92 -0.66
C LEU A 74 -7.58 -1.59 0.00
N ALA A 75 -7.27 -0.47 -0.66
CA ALA A 75 -7.59 0.87 -0.17
C ALA A 75 -9.11 1.09 -0.03
N PHE A 76 -9.91 0.59 -0.97
CA PHE A 76 -11.36 0.68 -0.91
C PHE A 76 -11.96 -0.02 0.33
N PHE A 77 -11.35 -1.12 0.78
CA PHE A 77 -11.88 -1.90 1.90
C PHE A 77 -11.53 -1.35 3.29
N ILE A 78 -10.58 -0.41 3.42
CA ILE A 78 -10.24 0.12 4.75
C ILE A 78 -11.41 0.92 5.36
N PRO A 79 -11.58 0.95 6.69
CA PRO A 79 -12.72 1.63 7.31
C PRO A 79 -12.76 3.16 7.10
N ASP A 80 -11.61 3.83 7.07
CA ASP A 80 -11.54 5.28 6.93
C ASP A 80 -11.05 5.70 5.54
N GLN A 81 -12.02 5.97 4.67
CA GLN A 81 -11.78 6.42 3.29
C GLN A 81 -11.18 7.84 3.20
N ASN A 82 -11.11 8.60 4.30
CA ASN A 82 -10.37 9.88 4.33
C ASN A 82 -8.87 9.71 4.58
N ALA A 83 -8.43 8.48 4.89
CA ALA A 83 -7.04 8.12 5.19
C ALA A 83 -6.43 7.22 4.11
N VAL A 84 -6.85 7.42 2.85
CA VAL A 84 -6.25 6.78 1.67
C VAL A 84 -5.32 7.78 1.00
N TYR A 85 -4.05 7.41 0.90
CA TYR A 85 -2.99 8.19 0.29
C TYR A 85 -2.39 7.43 -0.88
N TYR A 86 -1.80 8.15 -1.83
CA TYR A 86 -1.16 7.52 -2.97
C TYR A 86 0.04 8.32 -3.46
N LEU A 87 1.08 7.62 -3.90
CA LEU A 87 2.24 8.24 -4.53
C LEU A 87 1.94 8.45 -6.01
N PRO A 88 2.04 9.68 -6.54
CA PRO A 88 1.79 9.93 -7.95
C PRO A 88 2.82 9.18 -8.81
N ASP A 89 2.37 8.49 -9.84
CA ASP A 89 3.29 7.93 -10.82
C ASP A 89 3.78 9.03 -11.75
N THR A 90 5.01 9.47 -11.52
CA THR A 90 5.69 10.49 -12.36
C THR A 90 6.53 9.86 -13.45
N ARG A 91 6.59 8.52 -13.52
CA ARG A 91 7.34 7.81 -14.55
C ARG A 91 6.63 8.01 -15.89
N LYS A 92 7.40 8.23 -16.95
CA LYS A 92 6.85 8.16 -18.31
C LYS A 92 6.36 6.73 -18.53
N HIS A 93 5.05 6.54 -18.65
CA HIS A 93 4.45 5.29 -19.12
C HIS A 93 4.73 5.11 -20.63
N ALA A 94 6.00 4.96 -20.99
CA ALA A 94 6.45 4.90 -22.38
C ALA A 94 5.94 3.65 -23.12
N ASP A 95 5.49 2.62 -22.38
CA ASP A 95 5.01 1.35 -22.94
C ASP A 95 3.48 1.19 -22.98
N LYS A 96 2.72 2.27 -22.76
CA LYS A 96 1.26 2.26 -22.96
C LYS A 96 0.84 3.19 -24.08
N THR A 97 1.59 3.23 -25.19
CA THR A 97 0.98 3.64 -26.46
C THR A 97 -0.10 2.61 -26.78
N PRO A 98 -1.39 2.99 -26.94
CA PRO A 98 -2.43 2.06 -27.34
C PRO A 98 -2.02 1.38 -28.65
N SER A 99 -1.62 0.11 -28.59
CA SER A 99 -1.43 -0.74 -29.76
C SER A 99 -2.68 -1.61 -29.91
N LYS A 100 -3.07 -1.90 -31.15
CA LYS A 100 -4.27 -2.72 -31.43
C LYS A 100 -4.20 -4.11 -30.79
N GLU A 101 -3.00 -4.60 -30.49
CA GLU A 101 -2.75 -5.92 -29.88
C GLU A 101 -2.99 -5.93 -28.37
N LEU A 102 -3.02 -4.78 -27.68
CA LEU A 102 -3.30 -4.73 -26.24
C LEU A 102 -4.81 -4.79 -25.93
N PHE A 103 -5.66 -4.71 -26.95
CA PHE A 103 -7.13 -4.63 -26.81
C PHE A 103 -7.88 -5.71 -27.60
N LEU A 104 -7.18 -6.73 -28.12
CA LEU A 104 -7.77 -7.87 -28.84
C LEU A 104 -7.29 -9.20 -28.23
#